data_AF-A0A0D2XA13-F1
#
_entry.id   AF-A0A0D2XA13-F1
#
_cell.length_a   1.000
_cell.length_b   1.000
_cell.length_c   1.000
_cell.angle_alpha   90.00
_cell.angle_beta   90.00
_cell.angle_gamma   90.00
#
_symmetry.space_group_name_H-M   'P 1'
#
loop_
_entity.id
_entity.type
_entity.pdbx_description
1 polymer ?
#
loop_
_entity_poly.entity_id
_entity_poly.type
_entity_poly.pdbx_seq_one_letter_code
_entity_poly.pdbx_strand_id
1 'polypeptide(L)'
;MMGWPYEFLTLTDEEKHQRRLSLDYYAYIAHLSAFVPALLFLVIRLINRVRKGRNSGYLQVPGSPGVKANRQRWISRVMEKGPIVQWWLGEDVVFMGRHWGQRDEWVLGTAWTVWLLVLSVRGTGKESGIWFKRFFAPVVFAGVAGFTVLHVLNGTAMARVRQASYRLFFIVHLFGAFAIPPLIYYHAPSSRFYIAEAVGVFFLDLAARKITTITAPAVIEAIPGTSLVKVSAKLPAPKIAKYTARPGSHIYLNVPAASRPGLGHSQLLISSLSFFITPSLWHLPIRRRVS
;
A
#
# COMPACT_ATOMS: atom_id res chain seq x y z
N MET A 1 17.83 -42.64 -23.51
CA MET A 1 18.41 -41.28 -23.54
C MET A 1 17.27 -40.30 -23.26
N MET A 2 17.28 -39.63 -22.11
CA MET A 2 16.28 -38.61 -21.77
C MET A 2 16.58 -37.36 -22.60
N GLY A 3 15.81 -37.12 -23.66
CA GLY A 3 15.93 -35.90 -24.46
C GLY A 3 15.63 -34.67 -23.61
N TRP A 4 16.46 -33.63 -23.73
CA TRP A 4 16.26 -32.36 -23.06
C TRP A 4 14.93 -31.75 -23.53
N PRO A 5 13.97 -31.43 -22.65
CA PRO A 5 12.60 -31.06 -23.04
C PRO A 5 12.47 -29.65 -23.64
N TYR A 6 13.59 -28.95 -23.84
CA TYR A 6 13.63 -27.57 -24.31
C TYR A 6 14.34 -27.48 -25.66
N GLU A 7 13.67 -26.87 -26.62
CA GLU A 7 14.16 -26.68 -27.99
C GLU A 7 14.20 -25.19 -28.35
N PHE A 8 15.14 -24.80 -29.21
CA PHE A 8 15.17 -23.47 -29.81
C PHE A 8 14.12 -23.41 -30.93
N LEU A 9 12.88 -23.08 -30.55
CA LEU A 9 11.76 -22.97 -31.49
C LEU A 9 11.91 -21.74 -32.40
N THR A 10 12.06 -21.96 -33.70
CA THR A 10 11.96 -20.92 -34.72
C THR A 10 10.51 -20.78 -35.17
N LEU A 11 9.79 -19.82 -34.59
CA LEU A 11 8.39 -19.57 -34.91
C LEU A 11 8.25 -18.66 -36.12
N THR A 12 7.25 -18.95 -36.95
CA THR A 12 6.76 -18.01 -37.96
C THR A 12 6.14 -16.78 -37.29
N ASP A 13 6.01 -15.68 -38.03
CA ASP A 13 5.45 -14.45 -37.46
C ASP A 13 3.97 -14.57 -37.09
N GLU A 14 3.21 -15.41 -37.82
CA GLU A 14 1.82 -15.73 -37.48
C GLU A 14 1.74 -16.50 -36.15
N GLU A 15 2.57 -17.52 -35.95
CA GLU A 15 2.61 -18.26 -34.69
C GLU A 15 3.04 -17.36 -33.51
N LYS A 16 3.95 -16.42 -33.73
CA LYS A 16 4.30 -15.40 -32.73
C LYS A 16 3.10 -14.51 -32.41
N HIS A 17 2.32 -14.10 -33.41
CA HIS A 17 1.14 -13.28 -33.20
C HIS A 17 0.06 -14.02 -32.40
N GLN A 18 -0.27 -15.26 -32.77
CA GLN A 18 -1.21 -16.10 -32.03
C GLN A 18 -0.78 -16.33 -30.58
N ARG A 19 0.53 -16.55 -30.34
CA ARG A 19 1.06 -16.65 -28.98
C ARG A 19 0.86 -15.36 -28.18
N ARG A 20 1.08 -14.17 -28.78
CA ARG A 20 0.83 -12.89 -28.10
C ARG A 20 -0.63 -12.77 -27.66
N LEU A 21 -1.58 -13.09 -28.55
CA LEU A 21 -3.02 -13.08 -28.22
C LEU A 21 -3.35 -14.02 -27.06
N SER A 22 -2.80 -15.23 -27.06
CA SER A 22 -3.02 -16.18 -25.95
C SER A 22 -2.45 -15.69 -24.62
N LEU A 23 -1.29 -15.02 -24.65
CA LEU A 23 -0.65 -14.47 -23.46
C LEU A 23 -1.42 -13.27 -22.92
N ASP A 24 -1.91 -12.38 -23.79
CA ASP A 24 -2.75 -11.26 -23.41
C ASP A 24 -4.07 -11.75 -22.79
N TYR A 25 -4.64 -12.82 -23.33
CA TYR A 25 -5.82 -13.47 -22.76
C TYR A 25 -5.58 -14.04 -21.35
N TYR A 26 -4.47 -14.77 -21.14
CA TYR A 26 -4.12 -15.27 -19.80
C TYR A 26 -3.78 -14.14 -18.82
N ALA A 27 -3.11 -13.08 -19.29
CA ALA A 27 -2.86 -11.89 -18.48
C ALA A 27 -4.16 -11.20 -18.06
N TYR A 28 -5.14 -11.11 -18.95
CA TYR A 28 -6.47 -10.59 -18.65
C TYR A 28 -7.21 -11.45 -17.62
N ILE A 29 -7.20 -12.78 -17.76
CA ILE A 29 -7.77 -13.70 -16.75
C ILE A 29 -7.07 -13.52 -15.40
N ALA A 30 -5.74 -13.45 -15.38
CA ALA A 30 -4.98 -13.23 -14.17
C ALA A 30 -5.42 -11.93 -13.47
N HIS A 31 -5.56 -10.84 -14.23
CA HIS A 31 -6.04 -9.55 -13.74
C HIS A 31 -7.46 -9.64 -13.15
N LEU A 32 -8.40 -10.26 -13.86
CA LEU A 32 -9.77 -10.44 -13.37
C LEU A 32 -9.84 -11.34 -12.13
N SER A 33 -9.02 -12.39 -12.07
CA SER A 33 -9.00 -13.34 -10.95
C SER A 33 -8.64 -12.67 -9.62
N ALA A 34 -7.89 -11.56 -9.65
CA ALA A 34 -7.56 -10.77 -8.46
C ALA A 34 -8.80 -10.20 -7.75
N PHE A 35 -9.91 -9.99 -8.46
CA PHE A 35 -11.15 -9.45 -7.89
C PHE A 35 -12.05 -10.55 -7.31
N VAL A 36 -11.78 -11.82 -7.58
CA VAL A 36 -12.61 -12.94 -7.12
C VAL A 36 -12.73 -13.00 -5.59
N PRO A 37 -11.64 -12.89 -4.80
CA PRO A 37 -11.75 -12.89 -3.34
C PRO A 37 -12.60 -11.72 -2.80
N ALA A 38 -12.41 -10.52 -3.36
CA ALA A 38 -13.17 -9.34 -2.97
C ALA A 38 -14.66 -9.50 -3.31
N LEU A 39 -14.97 -10.03 -4.50
CA LEU A 39 -16.34 -10.30 -4.92
C LEU A 39 -17.01 -11.35 -4.02
N LEU A 40 -16.31 -12.45 -3.72
CA LEU A 40 -16.81 -13.49 -2.81
C LEU A 40 -17.10 -12.92 -1.41
N PHE A 41 -16.20 -12.11 -0.87
CA PHE A 41 -16.41 -11.44 0.41
C PHE A 41 -17.66 -10.55 0.39
N LEU A 42 -17.85 -9.74 -0.65
CA LEU A 42 -19.02 -8.88 -0.80
C LEU A 42 -20.32 -9.69 -0.94
N VAL A 43 -20.30 -10.77 -1.71
CA VAL A 43 -21.44 -11.67 -1.89
C VAL A 43 -21.81 -12.38 -0.58
N ILE A 44 -20.83 -12.94 0.15
CA ILE A 44 -21.06 -13.57 1.46
C ILE A 44 -21.65 -12.55 2.43
N ARG A 45 -21.11 -11.33 2.47
CA ARG A 45 -21.62 -10.25 3.32
C ARG A 45 -23.06 -9.87 2.96
N LEU A 46 -23.39 -9.80 1.67
CA LEU A 46 -24.74 -9.52 1.20
C LEU A 46 -25.71 -10.64 1.58
N ILE A 47 -25.34 -11.90 1.36
CA ILE A 47 -26.13 -13.08 1.74
C ILE A 47 -26.40 -13.07 3.25
N ASN A 48 -25.38 -12.81 4.07
CA ASN A 48 -25.51 -12.76 5.52
C ASN A 48 -26.41 -11.60 5.97
N ARG A 49 -26.34 -10.44 5.29
CA ARG A 49 -27.23 -9.31 5.55
C ARG A 49 -28.69 -9.64 5.22
N VAL A 50 -28.95 -10.25 4.05
CA VAL A 50 -30.31 -10.65 3.63
C VAL A 50 -30.86 -11.74 4.56
N ARG A 51 -30.04 -12.71 4.95
CA ARG A 51 -30.42 -13.77 5.91
C ARG A 51 -30.77 -13.20 7.29
N LYS A 52 -29.96 -12.27 7.81
CA LYS A 52 -30.22 -11.59 9.09
C LYS A 52 -31.50 -10.74 9.04
N GLY A 53 -31.74 -10.05 7.92
CA GLY A 53 -33.00 -9.32 7.68
C GLY A 53 -34.23 -10.22 7.63
N ARG A 54 -34.12 -11.43 7.05
CA ARG A 54 -35.20 -12.44 7.03
C ARG A 54 -35.46 -13.11 8.38
N ASN A 55 -34.44 -13.27 9.21
CA ASN A 55 -34.55 -13.90 10.53
C ASN A 55 -34.95 -12.92 11.66
N SER A 56 -35.27 -11.66 11.34
CA SER A 56 -35.75 -10.66 12.31
C SER A 56 -37.26 -10.74 12.58
N GLY A 57 -37.97 -11.71 11.99
CA GLY A 57 -39.35 -12.04 12.35
C GLY A 57 -39.37 -13.01 13.53
N TYR A 58 -40.15 -12.67 14.56
CA TYR A 58 -40.45 -13.49 15.74
C TYR A 58 -40.42 -15.01 15.45
N LEU A 59 -39.64 -15.76 16.23
CA LEU A 59 -39.59 -17.22 16.18
C LEU A 59 -40.95 -17.79 16.59
N GLN A 60 -41.80 -18.15 15.62
CA GLN A 60 -42.80 -19.19 15.84
C GLN A 60 -42.04 -20.50 16.09
N VAL A 61 -42.27 -21.09 17.26
CA VAL A 61 -41.80 -22.43 17.62
C VAL A 61 -42.33 -23.43 16.57
N PRO A 62 -41.48 -24.13 15.79
CA PRO A 62 -41.98 -25.02 14.75
C PRO A 62 -42.47 -26.36 15.35
N GLY A 63 -43.67 -26.76 14.94
CA GLY A 63 -44.26 -28.06 15.22
C GLY A 63 -43.58 -29.21 14.46
N SER A 64 -43.55 -30.36 15.14
CA SER A 64 -43.16 -31.71 14.71
C SER A 64 -41.63 -32.02 14.49
N PRO A 65 -41.11 -33.08 15.14
CA PRO A 65 -39.70 -33.50 15.06
C PRO A 65 -39.21 -34.01 13.68
N GLY A 66 -40.10 -34.52 12.83
CA GLY A 66 -39.72 -35.30 11.63
C GLY A 66 -39.17 -34.47 10.46
N VAL A 67 -39.73 -33.28 10.21
CA VAL A 67 -39.31 -32.41 9.09
C VAL A 67 -37.96 -31.72 9.40
N LYS A 68 -37.67 -31.51 10.69
CA LYS A 68 -36.41 -30.96 11.17
C LYS A 68 -35.24 -31.93 10.90
N ALA A 69 -35.42 -33.22 11.17
CA ALA A 69 -34.36 -34.22 11.09
C ALA A 69 -33.74 -34.39 9.69
N ASN A 70 -34.52 -34.26 8.61
CA ASN A 70 -34.01 -34.50 7.26
C ASN A 70 -33.32 -33.26 6.64
N ARG A 71 -33.82 -32.05 6.96
CA ARG A 71 -33.20 -30.78 6.54
C ARG A 71 -31.94 -30.45 7.34
N GLN A 72 -31.90 -30.87 8.61
CA GLN A 72 -30.70 -30.77 9.45
C GLN A 72 -29.59 -31.70 8.94
N ARG A 73 -29.87 -32.94 8.51
CA ARG A 73 -28.82 -33.94 8.19
C ARG A 73 -27.80 -33.53 7.12
N TRP A 74 -28.17 -32.70 6.15
CA TRP A 74 -27.24 -32.18 5.14
C TRP A 74 -26.56 -30.88 5.58
N ILE A 75 -27.31 -29.95 6.17
CA ILE A 75 -26.77 -28.68 6.70
C ILE A 75 -25.81 -28.95 7.88
N SER A 76 -26.14 -29.88 8.78
CA SER A 76 -25.30 -30.30 9.91
C SER A 76 -24.02 -30.96 9.47
N ARG A 77 -23.99 -31.78 8.40
CA ARG A 77 -22.73 -32.37 7.91
C ARG A 77 -21.76 -31.35 7.30
N VAL A 78 -22.29 -30.30 6.67
CA VAL A 78 -21.49 -29.18 6.16
C VAL A 78 -21.10 -28.22 7.30
N MET A 79 -21.98 -28.04 8.29
CA MET A 79 -21.76 -27.21 9.48
C MET A 79 -20.99 -27.88 10.62
N GLU A 80 -20.77 -29.19 10.61
CA GLU A 80 -19.88 -29.87 11.56
C GLU A 80 -18.41 -29.76 11.13
N LYS A 81 -18.14 -29.77 9.82
CA LYS A 81 -16.78 -29.59 9.28
C LYS A 81 -16.39 -28.12 9.11
N GLY A 82 -17.37 -27.23 8.93
CA GLY A 82 -17.16 -25.78 8.80
C GLY A 82 -16.38 -25.17 9.98
N PRO A 83 -16.77 -25.42 11.25
CA PRO A 83 -16.07 -24.90 12.42
C PRO A 83 -14.64 -25.43 12.56
N ILE A 84 -14.38 -26.68 12.19
CA ILE A 84 -13.03 -27.27 12.25
C ILE A 84 -12.12 -26.66 11.19
N VAL A 85 -12.62 -26.51 9.96
CA VAL A 85 -11.88 -25.87 8.86
C VAL A 85 -11.67 -24.39 9.15
N GLN A 86 -12.70 -23.69 9.64
CA GLN A 86 -12.62 -22.28 10.03
C GLN A 86 -11.66 -22.07 11.20
N TRP A 87 -11.64 -22.99 12.18
CA TRP A 87 -10.70 -22.98 13.28
C TRP A 87 -9.27 -23.16 12.79
N TRP A 88 -9.01 -24.19 11.98
CA TRP A 88 -7.69 -24.45 11.43
C TRP A 88 -7.19 -23.31 10.53
N LEU A 89 -8.08 -22.73 9.72
CA LEU A 89 -7.77 -21.58 8.85
C LEU A 89 -7.54 -20.29 9.66
N GLY A 90 -8.19 -20.14 10.80
CA GLY A 90 -8.02 -18.98 11.69
C GLY A 90 -6.80 -19.09 12.61
N GLU A 91 -6.12 -20.23 12.67
CA GLU A 91 -4.89 -20.37 13.45
C GLU A 91 -3.75 -19.56 12.81
N ASP A 92 -2.88 -19.04 13.68
CA ASP A 92 -1.72 -18.28 13.25
C ASP A 92 -0.61 -19.19 12.71
N VAL A 93 0.12 -18.69 11.72
CA VAL A 93 1.39 -19.27 11.27
C VAL A 93 2.50 -18.69 12.12
N VAL A 94 3.06 -19.52 13.01
CA VAL A 94 4.23 -19.15 13.81
C VAL A 94 5.47 -19.80 13.22
N PHE A 95 6.41 -18.98 12.77
CA PHE A 95 7.69 -19.43 12.23
C PHE A 95 8.85 -18.73 12.96
N MET A 96 9.79 -19.52 13.48
CA MET A 96 10.93 -19.05 14.29
C MET A 96 10.50 -18.16 15.48
N GLY A 97 9.43 -18.54 16.17
CA GLY A 97 8.89 -17.79 17.32
C GLY A 97 8.26 -16.43 16.96
N ARG A 98 8.08 -16.12 15.67
CA ARG A 98 7.40 -14.92 15.20
C ARG A 98 6.06 -15.28 14.58
N HIS A 99 5.09 -14.38 14.71
CA HIS A 99 3.80 -14.44 14.02
C HIS A 99 3.98 -13.97 12.56
N TRP A 100 3.57 -14.80 11.59
CA TRP A 100 3.71 -14.56 10.15
C TRP A 100 2.36 -14.37 9.44
N GLY A 101 1.29 -14.09 10.19
CA GLY A 101 -0.07 -13.97 9.66
C GLY A 101 -0.92 -15.22 9.88
N GLN A 102 -2.17 -15.17 9.42
CA GLN A 102 -3.14 -16.25 9.62
C GLN A 102 -3.03 -17.32 8.52
N ARG A 103 -3.41 -18.57 8.84
CA ARG A 103 -3.27 -19.69 7.89
C ARG A 103 -4.15 -19.54 6.64
N ASP A 104 -5.32 -18.93 6.76
CA ASP A 104 -6.16 -18.61 5.61
C ASP A 104 -5.47 -17.67 4.60
N GLU A 105 -4.77 -16.64 5.08
CA GLU A 105 -3.98 -15.73 4.24
C GLU A 105 -2.91 -16.50 3.46
N TRP A 106 -2.19 -17.41 4.13
CA TRP A 106 -1.15 -18.25 3.50
C TRP A 106 -1.71 -19.23 2.49
N VAL A 107 -2.80 -19.92 2.83
CA VAL A 107 -3.44 -20.92 1.94
C VAL A 107 -4.00 -20.24 0.71
N LEU A 108 -4.73 -19.14 0.88
CA LEU A 108 -5.30 -18.37 -0.23
C LEU A 108 -4.20 -17.73 -1.09
N GLY A 109 -3.20 -17.11 -0.46
CA GLY A 109 -2.07 -16.50 -1.14
C GLY A 109 -1.26 -17.52 -1.96
N THR A 110 -0.99 -18.69 -1.38
CA THR A 110 -0.26 -19.77 -2.07
C THR A 110 -1.08 -20.35 -3.22
N ALA A 111 -2.35 -20.66 -2.99
CA ALA A 111 -3.24 -21.16 -4.03
C ALA A 111 -3.35 -20.16 -5.20
N TRP A 112 -3.47 -18.86 -4.90
CA TRP A 112 -3.50 -17.82 -5.91
C TRP A 112 -2.15 -17.68 -6.64
N THR A 113 -1.02 -17.80 -5.93
CA THR A 113 0.32 -17.79 -6.53
C THR A 113 0.49 -18.95 -7.52
N VAL A 114 0.09 -20.17 -7.13
CA VAL A 114 0.10 -21.34 -8.01
C VAL A 114 -0.77 -21.11 -9.24
N TRP A 115 -1.96 -20.54 -9.07
CA TRP A 115 -2.84 -20.16 -10.18
C TRP A 115 -2.17 -19.20 -11.16
N LEU A 116 -1.55 -18.13 -10.67
CA LEU A 116 -0.84 -17.15 -11.50
C LEU A 116 0.37 -17.77 -12.21
N LEU A 117 1.11 -18.65 -11.53
CA LEU A 117 2.22 -19.38 -12.13
C LEU A 117 1.73 -20.26 -13.29
N VAL A 118 0.66 -21.02 -13.09
CA VAL A 118 0.07 -21.86 -14.15
C VAL A 118 -0.30 -21.00 -15.37
N LEU A 119 -1.00 -19.88 -15.17
CA LEU A 119 -1.36 -18.96 -16.26
C LEU A 119 -0.13 -18.37 -16.96
N SER A 120 0.96 -18.14 -16.23
CA SER A 120 2.19 -17.54 -16.77
C SER A 120 3.00 -18.49 -17.66
N VAL A 121 2.94 -19.80 -17.42
CA VAL A 121 3.72 -20.81 -18.18
C VAL A 121 2.90 -21.49 -19.27
N ARG A 122 1.57 -21.52 -19.14
CA ARG A 122 0.68 -22.26 -20.05
C ARG A 122 0.89 -21.84 -21.50
N GLY A 123 1.21 -22.81 -22.37
CA GLY A 123 1.48 -22.58 -23.79
C GLY A 123 2.92 -22.19 -24.16
N THR A 124 3.86 -22.17 -23.20
CA THR A 124 5.22 -21.62 -23.41
C THR A 124 6.36 -22.54 -22.94
N GLY A 125 6.04 -23.71 -22.37
CA GLY A 125 6.99 -24.56 -21.64
C GLY A 125 8.06 -25.29 -22.46
N LYS A 126 8.02 -25.27 -23.79
CA LYS A 126 8.98 -25.99 -24.66
C LYS A 126 10.16 -25.14 -25.13
N GLU A 127 10.12 -23.82 -24.96
CA GLU A 127 11.17 -22.92 -25.46
C GLU A 127 12.27 -22.70 -24.41
N SER A 128 13.51 -23.06 -24.73
CA SER A 128 14.68 -22.81 -23.88
C SER A 128 14.95 -21.30 -23.73
N GLY A 129 15.08 -20.81 -22.49
CA GLY A 129 15.52 -19.43 -22.21
C GLY A 129 14.46 -18.35 -22.39
N ILE A 130 13.20 -18.72 -22.66
CA ILE A 130 12.09 -17.77 -22.82
C ILE A 130 11.86 -16.91 -21.57
N TRP A 131 12.06 -17.49 -20.38
CA TRP A 131 11.95 -16.78 -19.11
C TRP A 131 12.90 -15.61 -19.00
N PHE A 132 14.16 -15.80 -19.41
CA PHE A 132 15.17 -14.75 -19.36
C PHE A 132 14.81 -13.61 -20.33
N LYS A 133 14.44 -13.94 -21.58
CA LYS A 133 13.98 -12.95 -22.57
C LYS A 133 12.76 -12.16 -22.08
N ARG A 134 11.81 -12.82 -21.43
CA ARG A 134 10.59 -12.18 -20.89
C ARG A 134 10.87 -11.30 -19.69
N PHE A 135 11.70 -11.77 -18.77
CA PHE A 135 12.02 -11.03 -17.56
C PHE A 135 12.67 -9.67 -17.87
N PHE A 136 13.57 -9.64 -18.87
CA PHE A 136 14.24 -8.42 -19.33
C PHE A 136 13.46 -7.64 -20.39
N ALA A 137 12.25 -8.08 -20.77
CA ALA A 137 11.38 -7.24 -21.59
C ALA A 137 11.08 -5.94 -20.82
N PRO A 138 11.24 -4.73 -21.41
CA PRO A 138 11.19 -3.47 -20.66
C PRO A 138 9.95 -3.29 -19.78
N VAL A 139 8.79 -3.71 -20.28
CA VAL A 139 7.51 -3.67 -19.57
C VAL A 139 7.52 -4.56 -18.32
N VAL A 140 8.02 -5.79 -18.44
CA VAL A 140 8.08 -6.77 -17.34
C VAL A 140 9.14 -6.36 -16.33
N PHE A 141 10.33 -6.00 -16.81
CA PHE A 141 11.43 -5.56 -15.97
C PHE A 141 11.06 -4.33 -15.15
N ALA A 142 10.41 -3.33 -15.78
CA ALA A 142 9.92 -2.15 -15.07
C ALA A 142 8.91 -2.50 -13.97
N GLY A 143 8.03 -3.47 -14.22
CA GLY A 143 7.07 -3.98 -13.22
C GLY A 143 7.77 -4.66 -12.05
N VAL A 144 8.73 -5.55 -12.31
CA VAL A 144 9.49 -6.25 -11.26
C VAL A 144 10.34 -5.26 -10.44
N ALA A 145 11.01 -4.32 -11.11
CA ALA A 145 11.77 -3.27 -10.45
C ALA A 145 10.83 -2.39 -9.59
N GLY A 146 9.67 -1.98 -10.12
CA GLY A 146 8.67 -1.21 -9.37
C GLY A 146 8.15 -1.94 -8.14
N PHE A 147 7.79 -3.22 -8.28
CA PHE A 147 7.39 -4.09 -7.17
C PHE A 147 8.48 -4.18 -6.09
N THR A 148 9.73 -4.33 -6.51
CA THR A 148 10.89 -4.39 -5.61
C THR A 148 11.05 -3.07 -4.84
N VAL A 149 10.99 -1.93 -5.53
CA VAL A 149 11.06 -0.60 -4.90
C VAL A 149 9.93 -0.44 -3.88
N LEU A 150 8.69 -0.79 -4.23
CA LEU A 150 7.55 -0.72 -3.30
C LEU A 150 7.74 -1.58 -2.05
N HIS A 151 8.32 -2.78 -2.18
CA HIS A 151 8.62 -3.64 -1.03
C HIS A 151 9.69 -3.03 -0.12
N VAL A 152 10.74 -2.48 -0.71
CA VAL A 152 11.81 -1.80 0.02
C VAL A 152 11.29 -0.53 0.73
N LEU A 153 10.40 0.23 0.08
CA LEU A 153 9.69 1.36 0.70
C LEU A 153 8.87 0.89 1.90
N ASN A 154 8.03 -0.13 1.74
CA ASN A 154 7.20 -0.64 2.83
C ASN A 154 8.06 -1.17 4.00
N GLY A 155 9.12 -1.92 3.69
CA GLY A 155 10.02 -2.47 4.68
C GLY A 155 10.76 -1.39 5.47
N THR A 156 11.24 -0.34 4.80
CA THR A 156 11.93 0.77 5.48
C THR A 156 10.98 1.73 6.19
N ALA A 157 9.69 1.75 5.84
CA ALA A 157 8.65 2.52 6.53
C ALA A 157 8.23 1.92 7.87
N MET A 158 8.56 0.65 8.15
CA MET A 158 8.27 0.00 9.43
C MET A 158 8.85 0.80 10.60
N ALA A 159 8.07 0.97 11.67
CA ALA A 159 8.45 1.81 12.82
C ALA A 159 9.81 1.44 13.41
N ARG A 160 10.08 0.14 13.57
CA ARG A 160 11.37 -0.36 14.06
C ARG A 160 12.54 0.06 13.18
N VAL A 161 12.40 -0.03 11.85
CA VAL A 161 13.46 0.32 10.90
C VAL A 161 13.67 1.84 10.86
N ARG A 162 12.58 2.61 10.78
CA ARG A 162 12.65 4.08 10.76
C ARG A 162 13.20 4.67 12.07
N GLN A 163 12.86 4.08 13.22
CA GLN A 163 13.38 4.49 14.52
C GLN A 163 14.86 4.10 14.68
N ALA A 164 15.27 2.94 14.16
CA ALA A 164 16.68 2.51 14.18
C ALA A 164 17.55 3.33 13.23
N SER A 165 17.07 3.66 12.02
CA SER A 165 17.79 4.48 11.05
C SER A 165 16.84 5.33 10.21
N TYR A 166 16.64 6.57 10.65
CA TYR A 166 15.86 7.54 9.90
C TYR A 166 16.52 7.90 8.56
N ARG A 167 17.87 7.90 8.50
CA ARG A 167 18.61 8.19 7.26
C ARG A 167 18.33 7.15 6.18
N LEU A 168 18.30 5.86 6.55
CA LEU A 168 17.95 4.78 5.62
C LEU A 168 16.53 4.97 5.09
N PHE A 169 15.56 5.14 6.01
CA PHE A 169 14.16 5.42 5.64
C PHE A 169 14.07 6.58 4.64
N PHE A 170 14.69 7.72 4.96
CA PHE A 170 14.62 8.93 4.14
C PHE A 170 15.23 8.74 2.75
N ILE A 171 16.46 8.22 2.67
CA ILE A 171 17.17 8.04 1.39
C ILE A 171 16.38 7.10 0.48
N VAL A 172 15.95 5.95 1.01
CA VAL A 172 15.18 4.96 0.25
C VAL A 172 13.87 5.54 -0.26
N HIS A 173 13.15 6.29 0.59
CA HIS A 173 11.90 6.92 0.18
C HIS A 173 12.09 8.03 -0.86
N LEU A 174 13.16 8.81 -0.75
CA LEU A 174 13.48 9.83 -1.74
C LEU A 174 13.79 9.20 -3.10
N PHE A 175 14.66 8.19 -3.14
CA PHE A 175 14.95 7.47 -4.39
C PHE A 175 13.71 6.80 -4.95
N GLY A 176 12.90 6.16 -4.11
CA GLY A 176 11.65 5.53 -4.52
C GLY A 176 10.65 6.53 -5.12
N ALA A 177 10.52 7.72 -4.54
CA ALA A 177 9.62 8.77 -5.04
C ALA A 177 9.96 9.20 -6.48
N PHE A 178 11.24 9.19 -6.86
CA PHE A 178 11.68 9.50 -8.22
C PHE A 178 11.74 8.28 -9.15
N ALA A 179 11.98 7.07 -8.61
CA ALA A 179 12.07 5.85 -9.40
C ALA A 179 10.70 5.28 -9.78
N ILE A 180 9.69 5.39 -8.91
CA ILE A 180 8.37 4.80 -9.12
C ILE A 180 7.66 5.38 -10.37
N PRO A 181 7.56 6.71 -10.57
CA PRO A 181 6.87 7.26 -11.73
C PRO A 181 7.39 6.77 -13.10
N PRO A 182 8.70 6.80 -13.41
CA PRO A 182 9.19 6.27 -14.68
C PRO A 182 8.99 4.75 -14.80
N LEU A 183 9.14 3.99 -13.71
CA LEU A 183 8.89 2.55 -13.73
C LEU A 183 7.43 2.24 -14.08
N ILE A 184 6.46 2.94 -13.48
CA ILE A 184 5.05 2.79 -13.82
C ILE A 184 4.78 3.24 -15.27
N TYR A 185 5.40 4.32 -15.74
CA TYR A 185 5.22 4.86 -17.11
C TYR A 185 5.58 3.84 -18.20
N TYR A 186 6.69 3.12 -17.99
CA TYR A 186 7.15 2.06 -18.90
C TYR A 186 6.39 0.74 -18.70
N HIS A 187 5.97 0.43 -17.48
CA HIS A 187 5.24 -0.80 -17.18
C HIS A 187 3.79 -0.77 -17.71
N ALA A 188 3.08 0.36 -17.59
CA ALA A 188 1.63 0.40 -17.84
C ALA A 188 1.23 1.60 -18.71
N PRO A 189 0.96 1.39 -20.02
CA PRO A 189 0.52 2.47 -20.92
C PRO A 189 -0.75 3.19 -20.46
N SER A 190 -1.72 2.46 -19.90
CA SER A 190 -2.96 3.01 -19.36
C SER A 190 -2.77 3.97 -18.18
N SER A 191 -1.61 3.92 -17.50
CA SER A 191 -1.32 4.73 -16.32
C SER A 191 -0.64 6.07 -16.65
N ARG A 192 -0.16 6.25 -17.88
CA ARG A 192 0.71 7.39 -18.27
C ARG A 192 0.04 8.74 -18.08
N PHE A 193 -1.27 8.81 -18.32
CA PHE A 193 -2.05 10.01 -18.10
C PHE A 193 -2.02 10.43 -16.62
N TYR A 194 -2.29 9.48 -15.70
CA TYR A 194 -2.25 9.74 -14.26
C TYR A 194 -0.86 10.10 -13.75
N ILE A 195 0.20 9.55 -14.36
CA ILE A 195 1.58 9.94 -14.04
C ILE A 195 1.82 11.40 -14.41
N ALA A 196 1.38 11.83 -15.58
CA ALA A 196 1.50 13.23 -16.01
C ALA A 196 0.74 14.16 -15.06
N GLU A 197 -0.48 13.80 -14.65
CA GLU A 197 -1.25 14.54 -13.63
C GLU A 197 -0.49 14.62 -12.30
N ALA A 198 0.01 13.50 -11.79
CA ALA A 198 0.73 13.45 -10.52
C ALA A 198 2.00 14.31 -10.54
N VAL A 199 2.75 14.26 -11.64
CA VAL A 199 3.95 15.10 -11.85
C VAL A 199 3.57 16.58 -11.92
N GLY A 200 2.48 16.91 -12.63
CA GLY A 200 1.97 18.28 -12.70
C GLY A 200 1.59 18.84 -11.32
N VAL A 201 0.82 18.09 -10.54
CA VAL A 201 0.44 18.46 -9.17
C VAL A 201 1.66 18.59 -8.27
N PHE A 202 2.65 17.69 -8.40
CA PHE A 202 3.90 17.76 -7.65
C PHE A 202 4.66 19.07 -7.91
N PHE A 203 4.80 19.50 -9.17
CA PHE A 203 5.46 20.77 -9.49
C PHE A 203 4.66 21.97 -8.98
N LEU A 204 3.34 21.94 -9.04
CA LEU A 204 2.49 22.99 -8.46
C LEU A 204 2.65 23.08 -6.94
N ASP A 205 2.68 21.94 -6.25
CA ASP A 205 2.93 21.88 -4.80
C ASP A 205 4.33 22.43 -4.47
N LEU A 206 5.38 22.05 -5.21
CA LEU A 206 6.72 22.61 -5.04
C LEU A 206 6.78 24.11 -5.28
N ALA A 207 6.12 24.63 -6.33
CA ALA A 207 6.07 26.06 -6.63
C ALA A 207 5.35 26.81 -5.50
N ALA A 208 4.18 26.34 -5.08
CA ALA A 208 3.43 26.91 -3.97
C ALA A 208 4.25 26.92 -2.68
N ARG A 209 4.94 25.82 -2.37
CA ARG A 209 5.86 25.71 -1.23
C ARG A 209 7.00 26.71 -1.33
N LYS A 210 7.67 26.81 -2.48
CA LYS A 210 8.79 27.74 -2.69
C LYS A 210 8.36 29.21 -2.52
N ILE A 211 7.17 29.57 -3.01
CA ILE A 211 6.63 30.93 -2.92
C ILE A 211 6.15 31.26 -1.50
N THR A 212 5.63 30.27 -0.75
CA THR A 212 5.02 30.52 0.56
C THR A 212 6.00 30.41 1.73
N THR A 213 7.12 29.71 1.55
CA THR A 213 8.14 29.50 2.58
C THR A 213 8.84 30.79 2.97
N ILE A 214 8.98 31.02 4.27
CA ILE A 214 9.78 32.12 4.81
C ILE A 214 10.82 31.56 5.76
N THR A 215 12.02 32.12 5.74
CA THR A 215 13.09 31.80 6.69
C THR A 215 13.25 32.96 7.65
N ALA A 216 13.15 32.69 8.95
CA ALA A 216 13.24 33.71 10.00
C ALA A 216 14.10 33.21 11.17
N PRO A 217 14.87 34.08 11.83
CA PRO A 217 15.58 33.72 13.06
C PRO A 217 14.56 33.33 14.14
N ALA A 218 14.87 32.26 14.86
CA ALA A 218 14.02 31.72 15.90
C ALA A 218 14.83 31.35 17.15
N VAL A 219 14.20 31.56 18.31
CA VAL A 219 14.68 31.17 19.64
C VAL A 219 13.95 29.90 20.06
N ILE A 220 14.71 28.93 20.56
CA ILE A 220 14.22 27.63 20.98
C ILE A 220 14.50 27.48 22.48
N GLU A 221 13.43 27.35 23.28
CA GLU A 221 13.50 27.25 24.74
C GLU A 221 12.88 25.92 25.18
N ALA A 222 13.56 25.17 26.06
CA ALA A 222 12.96 24.00 26.70
C ALA A 222 11.97 24.44 27.79
N ILE A 223 10.81 23.77 27.88
CA ILE A 223 9.83 24.05 28.93
C ILE A 223 10.19 23.19 30.17
N PRO A 224 10.54 23.79 31.32
CA PRO A 224 10.98 23.06 32.50
C PRO A 224 10.00 21.98 32.95
N GLY A 225 10.53 20.83 33.37
CA GLY A 225 9.71 19.70 33.86
C GLY A 225 8.92 18.95 32.77
N THR A 226 9.16 19.25 31.48
CA THR A 226 8.48 18.59 30.36
C THR A 226 9.45 18.23 29.25
N SER A 227 9.02 17.39 28.30
CA SER A 227 9.74 17.14 27.04
C SER A 227 9.35 18.12 25.92
N LEU A 228 8.74 19.26 26.27
CA LEU A 228 8.23 20.23 25.31
C LEU A 228 9.25 21.35 25.07
N VAL A 229 9.17 21.90 23.85
CA VAL A 229 10.03 22.97 23.38
C VAL A 229 9.16 24.11 22.86
N LYS A 230 9.46 25.34 23.28
CA LYS A 230 8.84 26.57 22.80
C LYS A 230 9.72 27.18 21.72
N VAL A 231 9.14 27.41 20.54
CA VAL A 231 9.82 28.04 19.41
C VAL A 231 9.21 29.42 19.19
N SER A 232 10.04 30.46 19.27
CA SER A 232 9.62 31.86 19.10
C SER A 232 10.37 32.47 17.92
N ALA A 233 9.67 32.97 16.90
CA ALA A 233 10.27 33.57 15.71
C ALA A 233 9.59 34.89 15.35
N LYS A 234 10.36 35.82 14.79
CA LYS A 234 9.82 37.09 14.27
C LYS A 234 9.44 36.90 12.80
N LEU A 235 8.15 37.05 12.48
CA LEU A 235 7.63 36.91 11.12
C LEU A 235 7.24 38.29 10.53
N PRO A 236 7.22 38.44 9.19
CA PRO A 236 6.72 39.67 8.56
C PRO A 236 5.25 39.94 8.91
N ALA A 237 4.89 41.20 9.12
CA ALA A 237 3.52 41.61 9.50
C ALA A 237 2.40 41.05 8.59
N PRO A 238 2.55 41.01 7.24
CA PRO A 238 1.53 40.41 6.37
C PRO A 238 1.29 38.92 6.63
N LYS A 239 2.33 38.18 7.05
CA LYS A 239 2.23 36.76 7.36
C LYS A 239 1.58 36.55 8.73
N ILE A 240 1.94 37.37 9.72
CA ILE A 240 1.33 37.35 11.05
C ILE A 240 -0.18 37.61 10.94
N ALA A 241 -0.59 38.64 10.20
CA ALA A 241 -2.00 38.98 10.01
C ALA A 241 -2.83 37.79 9.49
N LYS A 242 -2.27 36.97 8.60
CA LYS A 242 -2.92 35.77 8.08
C LYS A 242 -3.19 34.70 9.16
N TYR A 243 -2.28 34.56 10.13
CA TYR A 243 -2.46 33.62 11.24
C TYR A 243 -3.36 34.21 12.34
N THR A 244 -3.26 35.50 12.62
CA THR A 244 -4.17 36.19 13.55
C THR A 244 -5.62 36.11 13.08
N ALA A 245 -5.87 36.23 11.77
CA ALA A 245 -7.20 36.08 11.18
C ALA A 245 -7.78 34.65 11.30
N ARG A 246 -6.95 33.63 11.55
CA ARG A 246 -7.36 32.22 11.70
C ARG A 246 -6.66 31.56 12.89
N PRO A 247 -7.11 31.83 14.13
CA PRO A 247 -6.55 31.21 15.33
C PRO A 247 -6.63 29.68 15.28
N GLY A 248 -5.62 28.99 15.81
CA GLY A 248 -5.52 27.52 15.76
C GLY A 248 -4.98 26.94 14.45
N SER A 249 -4.51 27.79 13.54
CA SER A 249 -3.76 27.36 12.36
C SER A 249 -2.40 26.75 12.74
N HIS A 250 -1.91 25.83 11.89
CA HIS A 250 -0.62 25.17 12.09
C HIS A 250 0.38 25.61 11.02
N ILE A 251 1.65 25.45 11.37
CA ILE A 251 2.81 25.76 10.53
C ILE A 251 3.69 24.51 10.42
N TYR A 252 4.32 24.30 9.27
CA TYR A 252 5.44 23.35 9.21
C TYR A 252 6.74 24.10 9.47
N LEU A 253 7.61 23.48 10.25
CA LEU A 253 8.91 24.01 10.63
C LEU A 253 10.01 23.13 10.05
N ASN A 254 11.03 23.75 9.46
CA ASN A 254 12.26 23.09 9.05
C ASN A 254 13.47 23.88 9.56
N VAL A 255 14.46 23.18 10.15
CA VAL A 255 15.76 23.75 10.51
C VAL A 255 16.71 23.59 9.31
N PRO A 256 17.07 24.68 8.62
CA PRO A 256 18.04 24.68 7.53
C PRO A 256 19.36 24.05 7.98
N ALA A 257 20.06 23.40 7.06
CA ALA A 257 21.33 22.71 7.37
C ALA A 257 22.37 23.65 8.00
N ALA A 258 22.44 24.91 7.55
CA ALA A 258 23.34 25.93 8.09
C ALA A 258 23.06 26.29 9.57
N SER A 259 21.84 26.04 10.06
CA SER A 259 21.45 26.30 11.45
C SER A 259 21.63 25.08 12.35
N ARG A 260 22.07 23.94 11.81
CA ARG A 260 22.28 22.73 12.61
C ARG A 260 23.69 22.79 13.19
N PRO A 261 23.86 22.59 14.51
CA PRO A 261 25.20 22.54 15.09
C PRO A 261 26.01 21.47 14.36
N GLY A 262 27.08 21.89 13.70
CA GLY A 262 28.07 20.98 13.14
C GLY A 262 28.75 20.22 14.27
N LEU A 263 29.24 19.02 13.97
CA LEU A 263 30.29 18.38 14.76
C LEU A 263 31.54 19.30 14.72
N GLY A 264 31.61 20.28 15.60
CA GLY A 264 32.73 21.22 15.72
C GLY A 264 32.30 22.65 16.04
N HIS A 265 32.71 23.10 17.22
CA HIS A 265 32.86 24.50 17.68
C HIS A 265 31.60 25.29 18.09
N SER A 266 31.35 25.23 19.41
CA SER A 266 31.04 26.33 20.34
C SER A 266 30.34 27.61 19.86
N GLN A 267 29.18 27.82 20.51
CA GLN A 267 28.57 29.08 20.96
C GLN A 267 27.83 30.01 19.96
N LEU A 268 26.59 30.31 20.35
CA LEU A 268 25.62 31.30 19.83
C LEU A 268 24.88 30.93 18.52
N LEU A 269 23.99 29.94 18.62
CA LEU A 269 23.06 29.56 17.55
C LEU A 269 21.89 30.55 17.42
N ILE A 270 22.04 31.54 16.52
CA ILE A 270 20.90 32.15 15.84
C ILE A 270 20.42 31.14 14.80
N SER A 271 19.54 30.21 15.19
CA SER A 271 18.96 29.26 14.26
C SER A 271 17.87 29.93 13.43
N SER A 272 18.12 30.08 12.13
CA SER A 272 17.07 30.41 11.18
C SER A 272 16.16 29.19 10.99
N LEU A 273 14.84 29.38 10.96
CA LEU A 273 13.81 28.36 10.74
C LEU A 273 13.01 28.71 9.48
N SER A 274 12.73 27.72 8.64
CA SER A 274 11.84 27.87 7.49
C SER A 274 10.40 27.43 7.85
N PHE A 275 9.41 28.27 7.59
CA PHE A 275 8.00 28.06 7.91
C PHE A 275 7.16 27.82 6.65
N PHE A 276 6.28 26.80 6.64
CA PHE A 276 5.26 26.60 5.59
C PHE A 276 3.84 26.91 6.06
N ILE A 277 3.00 27.32 5.10
CA ILE A 277 1.56 27.54 5.25
C ILE A 277 0.79 26.37 4.65
N THR A 278 -0.20 25.84 5.38
CA THR A 278 -1.33 25.11 4.79
C THR A 278 -2.60 25.95 4.97
N PRO A 279 -3.40 26.23 3.92
CA PRO A 279 -4.81 26.52 4.13
C PRO A 279 -5.49 25.17 4.42
N SER A 280 -5.82 24.92 5.69
CA SER A 280 -6.64 23.77 6.06
C SER A 280 -8.05 23.95 5.51
N LEU A 281 -8.35 23.30 4.40
CA LEU A 281 -9.69 23.18 3.80
C LEU A 281 -10.41 21.94 4.36
N TRP A 282 -10.39 21.71 5.67
CA TRP A 282 -11.21 20.67 6.30
C TRP A 282 -11.59 21.10 7.72
N HIS A 283 -12.79 21.66 7.85
CA HIS A 283 -13.44 21.89 9.14
C HIS A 283 -14.14 20.59 9.58
N LEU A 284 -13.66 19.98 10.66
CA LEU A 284 -14.48 19.09 11.50
C LEU A 284 -14.35 19.56 12.96
N PRO A 285 -15.48 19.82 13.66
CA PRO A 285 -15.44 20.33 15.01
C PRO A 285 -15.14 19.20 16.01
N ILE A 286 -14.01 19.31 16.71
CA ILE A 286 -13.74 18.47 17.88
C ILE A 286 -14.57 19.00 19.05
N ARG A 287 -15.63 18.26 19.41
CA ARG A 287 -16.38 18.43 20.67
C ARG A 287 -15.41 18.24 21.84
N ARG A 288 -15.12 19.30 22.59
CA ARG A 288 -14.54 19.19 23.94
C ARG A 288 -15.56 18.51 24.84
N ARG A 289 -15.19 17.37 25.43
CA ARG A 289 -15.87 16.83 26.62
C ARG A 289 -15.01 17.30 27.81
N VAL A 290 -15.57 18.20 28.59
CA VAL A 290 -14.99 18.70 29.84
C VAL A 290 -15.26 17.66 30.92
N SER A 291 -14.24 17.33 31.70
CA SER A 291 -14.34 16.86 33.08
C SER A 291 -13.61 17.87 33.94
#